data_AF-A0A1Q3MZ41-F1
#
_entry.id   AF-A0A1Q3MZ41-F1
#
_cell.length_a   1.000
_cell.length_b   1.000
_cell.length_c   1.000
_cell.angle_alpha   90.00
_cell.angle_beta   90.00
_cell.angle_gamma   90.00
#
_symmetry.space_group_name_H-M   'P 1'
#
loop_
_entity.id
_entity.type
_entity.pdbx_description
1 polymer ?
#
loop_
_entity_poly.entity_id
_entity_poly.type
_entity_poly.pdbx_seq_one_letter_code
_entity_poly.pdbx_strand_id
1 'polypeptide(L)' 'MAKSETQVNFRLPDNILVRFKEETQKERRSQTAQLTLLVEEWLEKREKLQGAKA' A
#
# COMPACT_ATOMS: atom_id res chain seq x y z
N MET A 1 -6.37 -12.81 -7.26
CA MET A 1 -7.35 -12.17 -6.36
C MET A 1 -8.58 -13.05 -6.36
N ALA A 2 -8.99 -13.52 -5.18
CA ALA A 2 -10.14 -14.39 -5.06
C ALA A 2 -11.41 -13.60 -5.37
N LYS A 3 -12.42 -14.26 -5.95
CA LYS A 3 -13.66 -13.62 -6.41
C LYS A 3 -14.46 -12.92 -5.30
N SER A 4 -14.10 -13.18 -4.04
CA SER A 4 -14.71 -12.63 -2.82
C SER A 4 -14.01 -11.41 -2.23
N GLU A 5 -12.85 -10.99 -2.77
CA GLU A 5 -12.12 -9.84 -2.24
C GLU A 5 -12.78 -8.52 -2.65
N THR A 6 -13.12 -7.68 -1.68
CA THR A 6 -13.70 -6.35 -1.90
C THR A 6 -12.72 -5.48 -2.69
N GLN A 7 -13.15 -5.01 -3.87
CA GLN A 7 -12.35 -4.13 -4.71
C GLN A 7 -12.64 -2.66 -4.36
N VAL A 8 -11.57 -1.88 -4.22
CA VAL A 8 -11.65 -0.44 -3.95
C VAL A 8 -10.84 0.29 -5.01
N ASN A 9 -11.42 1.32 -5.61
CA ASN A 9 -10.75 2.17 -6.58
C ASN A 9 -10.09 3.35 -5.87
N PHE A 10 -8.77 3.51 -6.03
CA PHE A 10 -8.02 4.63 -5.48
C PHE A 10 -7.76 5.68 -6.57
N ARG A 11 -7.92 6.96 -6.21
CA ARG A 11 -7.53 8.09 -7.06
C ARG A 11 -6.22 8.65 -6.54
N LEU A 12 -5.21 8.67 -7.40
CA LEU A 12 -3.87 9.16 -7.08
C LEU A 12 -3.45 10.22 -8.12
N PRO A 13 -2.72 11.27 -7.72
CA PRO A 13 -2.05 12.17 -8.65
C PRO A 13 -1.09 11.42 -9.58
N ASP A 14 -1.00 11.84 -10.84
CA ASP A 14 -0.22 11.14 -11.87
C ASP A 14 1.26 11.03 -11.54
N ASN A 15 1.86 12.09 -11.00
CA ASN A 15 3.27 12.08 -10.59
C ASN A 15 3.58 11.00 -9.55
N ILE A 16 2.65 10.76 -8.62
CA ILE A 16 2.78 9.72 -7.59
C ILE A 16 2.56 8.34 -8.21
N LEU A 17 1.57 8.20 -9.10
CA LEU A 17 1.30 6.94 -9.79
C LEU A 17 2.48 6.48 -10.64
N VAL A 18 3.14 7.38 -11.37
CA VAL A 18 4.34 7.07 -12.17
C VAL A 18 5.44 6.52 -11.27
N ARG A 19 5.77 7.25 -10.20
CA ARG A 19 6.79 6.83 -9.25
C ARG A 19 6.46 5.48 -8.60
N PHE A 20 5.21 5.28 -8.20
CA PHE A 20 4.75 4.04 -7.61
C PHE A 20 4.92 2.83 -8.56
N LYS A 21 4.62 3.03 -9.85
CA LYS A 21 4.82 1.99 -10.88
C LYS A 21 6.30 1.63 -11.04
N GLU A 22 7.18 2.63 -11.07
CA GLU A 22 8.63 2.41 -11.18
C GLU A 22 9.17 1.62 -9.97
N GLU A 23 8.76 1.99 -8.76
CA GLU A 23 9.16 1.29 -7.53
C GLU A 23 8.62 -0.16 -7.52
N THR A 24 7.36 -0.36 -7.91
CA THR A 24 6.74 -1.69 -8.01
C THR A 24 7.47 -2.61 -9.00
N GLN A 25 7.94 -2.07 -10.14
CA GLN A 25 8.70 -2.84 -11.13
C GLN A 25 10.07 -3.28 -10.60
N LYS A 26 10.77 -2.42 -9.85
CA LYS A 26 12.06 -2.76 -9.23
C LYS A 26 11.92 -3.91 -8.24
N GLU A 27 10.86 -3.89 -7.43
CA GLU A 27 10.55 -4.91 -6.44
C GLU A 27 9.99 -6.21 -7.04
N ARG A 28 9.73 -6.25 -8.37
CA ARG A 28 9.12 -7.39 -9.09
C ARG A 28 7.80 -7.85 -8.49
N ARG A 29 6.99 -6.91 -7.99
CA ARG A 29 5.68 -7.16 -7.38
C ARG A 29 4.55 -6.65 -8.25
N SER A 30 3.32 -7.06 -7.94
CA SER A 30 2.13 -6.40 -8.49
C SER A 30 1.89 -5.08 -7.76
N GLN A 31 1.25 -4.12 -8.45
CA GLN A 31 0.86 -2.84 -7.85
C GLN A 31 -0.02 -3.05 -6.62
N THR A 32 -0.97 -3.99 -6.68
CA THR A 32 -1.81 -4.34 -5.54
C THR A 32 -1.00 -4.85 -4.36
N ALA A 33 -0.06 -5.79 -4.57
CA ALA A 33 0.75 -6.33 -3.49
C ALA A 33 1.64 -5.27 -2.85
N GLN A 34 2.26 -4.40 -3.65
CA GLN A 34 3.07 -3.29 -3.15
C GLN A 34 2.21 -2.31 -2.33
N LEU A 35 0.99 -2.01 -2.80
CA LEU A 35 0.09 -1.13 -2.07
C LEU A 35 -0.35 -1.74 -0.73
N THR A 36 -0.67 -3.04 -0.71
CA THR A 36 -1.04 -3.76 0.51
C THR A 36 0.07 -3.67 1.55
N LEU A 37 1.32 -3.95 1.16
CA LEU A 37 2.47 -3.87 2.06
C LEU A 37 2.66 -2.46 2.64
N LEU A 38 2.56 -1.42 1.81
CA LEU A 38 2.68 -0.03 2.27
C LEU A 38 1.59 0.34 3.28
N VAL A 39 0.37 -0.17 3.08
CA VAL A 39 -0.76 0.04 4.00
C VAL A 39 -0.53 -0.70 5.31
N GLU A 40 -0.12 -1.97 5.27
CA GLU A 40 0.19 -2.79 6.45
C GLU A 40 1.31 -2.15 7.30
N GLU A 41 2.44 -1.78 6.66
CA GLU A 41 3.55 -1.12 7.35
C GLU A 41 3.13 0.21 8.00
N TRP A 42 2.27 0.97 7.33
CA TRP A 42 1.77 2.23 7.88
C TRP A 42 0.85 2.01 9.09
N LEU A 43 -0.03 1.00 9.02
CA LEU A 43 -0.93 0.63 10.14
C LEU A 43 -0.12 0.16 11.34
N GLU A 44 0.85 -0.75 11.15
CA GLU A 44 1.71 -1.25 12.24
C GLU A 44 2.48 -0.12 12.92
N LYS A 45 3.02 0.83 12.13
CA LYS A 45 3.72 2.00 12.68
C LYS A 45 2.77 2.86 13.52
N ARG A 46 1.52 3.06 13.08
CA ARG A 46 0.51 3.81 13.83
C ARG A 46 0.15 3.13 15.15
N GLU A 47 -0.04 1.82 15.15
CA GLU A 47 -0.35 1.06 16.36
C GLU A 47 0.79 1.16 17.39
N LYS A 48 2.04 0.99 16.96
CA LYS A 48 3.23 1.14 17.82
C LYS A 48 3.33 2.54 18.43
N LEU A 49 3.01 3.59 17.67
CA LEU A 49 3.03 4.97 18.14
C LEU A 49 1.88 5.30 19.11
N GLN A 50 0.73 4.64 18.99
CA GLN A 50 -0.41 4.82 19.89
C GLN A 50 -0.25 4.00 21.18
N GLY A 51 0.27 2.78 21.09
CA GLY A 51 0.57 1.94 22.26
C GLY A 51 1.68 2.49 23.14
N ALA A 52 2.66 3.21 22.57
CA ALA A 52 3.73 3.88 23.33
C ALA A 52 3.28 5.14 24.08
N LYS A 53 2.04 5.60 23.87
CA LYS A 53 1.43 6.75 24.58
C LYS A 53 0.40 6.32 25.64
N ALA A 54 0.20 5.01 25.84
CA ALA A 54 -0.73 4.44 26.81
C ALA A 54 -0.01 3.95 28.07
#